data_AF-A0A2V6A946-F1
#
_entry.id   AF-A0A2V6A946-F1
#
_cell.length_a   1.000
_cell.length_b   1.000
_cell.length_c   1.000
_cell.angle_alpha   90.00
_cell.angle_beta   90.00
_cell.angle_gamma   90.00
#
_symmetry.space_group_name_H-M   'P 1'
#
loop_
_entity.id
_entity.type
_entity.pdbx_description
1 polymer ?
#
loop_
_entity_poly.entity_id
_entity_poly.type
_entity_poly.pdbx_seq_one_letter_code
_entity_poly.pdbx_strand_id
1 'polypeptide(L)'
;MRPATTAALREAYPDPRQANPIINEAQAIYRENFFPEVKADWRTHPDFVGHKNWNGCFRCHDGKHVAADGKMSIKASDCRSCHLILAQGSGEALNQINAKGHDFVHIDAEYSEFSCSECHTGGIQK
;
A
#
# COMPACT_ATOMS: atom_id res chain seq x y z
N MET A 1 -15.39 16.60 -0.75
CA MET A 1 -14.31 16.44 -1.75
C MET A 1 -13.67 17.79 -1.99
N ARG A 2 -12.33 17.89 -2.04
CA ARG A 2 -11.66 19.17 -2.29
C ARG A 2 -12.01 19.67 -3.71
N PRO A 3 -12.23 20.97 -3.94
CA PRO A 3 -12.53 21.54 -5.26
C PRO A 3 -11.52 21.11 -6.35
N ALA A 4 -10.27 20.89 -5.95
CA ALA A 4 -9.20 20.42 -6.82
C ALA A 4 -9.49 19.09 -7.54
N THR A 5 -10.28 18.19 -6.94
CA THR A 5 -10.50 16.87 -7.53
C THR A 5 -11.57 16.88 -8.63
N THR A 6 -12.58 17.76 -8.54
CA THR A 6 -13.56 17.93 -9.61
C THR A 6 -12.95 18.60 -10.84
N ALA A 7 -12.09 19.60 -10.64
CA ALA A 7 -11.37 20.25 -11.73
C ALA A 7 -10.46 19.24 -12.46
N ALA A 8 -9.65 18.47 -11.70
CA ALA A 8 -8.78 17.45 -12.27
C ALA A 8 -9.54 16.37 -13.06
N LEU A 9 -10.71 15.93 -12.57
CA LEU A 9 -11.52 14.94 -13.29
C LEU A 9 -12.11 15.49 -14.59
N ARG A 10 -12.48 16.78 -14.65
CA ARG A 10 -12.94 17.41 -15.90
C ARG A 10 -11.80 17.59 -16.90
N GLU A 11 -10.59 17.83 -16.42
CA GLU A 11 -9.40 17.92 -17.27
C GLU A 11 -9.04 16.54 -17.86
N ALA A 12 -9.05 15.49 -17.02
CA ALA A 12 -8.76 14.12 -17.45
C ALA A 12 -9.86 13.52 -18.36
N TYR A 13 -11.12 13.92 -18.17
CA TYR A 13 -12.27 13.47 -18.95
C TYR A 13 -13.00 14.67 -19.57
N PRO A 14 -12.60 15.13 -20.78
CA PRO A 14 -13.18 16.34 -21.37
C PRO A 14 -14.65 16.21 -21.79
N ASP A 15 -15.16 15.01 -22.09
CA ASP A 15 -16.58 14.80 -22.39
C ASP A 15 -17.42 14.86 -21.09
N PRO A 16 -18.32 15.84 -20.94
CA PRO A 16 -19.15 15.97 -19.73
C PRO A 16 -20.03 14.76 -19.46
N ARG A 17 -20.43 14.02 -20.50
CA ARG A 17 -21.25 12.80 -20.37
C ARG A 17 -20.48 11.66 -19.68
N GLN A 18 -19.15 11.67 -19.80
CA GLN A 18 -18.26 10.75 -19.09
C GLN A 18 -17.83 11.32 -17.73
N ALA A 19 -17.47 12.61 -17.67
CA ALA A 19 -16.96 13.23 -16.45
C ALA A 19 -18.01 13.31 -15.34
N ASN A 20 -19.25 13.68 -15.66
CA ASN A 20 -20.27 13.95 -14.65
C ASN A 20 -20.63 12.71 -13.80
N PRO A 21 -20.87 11.52 -14.39
CA PRO A 21 -21.07 10.30 -13.59
C PRO A 21 -19.89 9.99 -12.67
N ILE A 22 -18.65 10.09 -13.17
CA ILE A 22 -17.43 9.80 -12.40
C ILE A 22 -17.29 10.79 -11.22
N ILE A 23 -17.51 12.08 -11.46
CA ILE A 23 -17.45 13.11 -10.44
C ILE A 23 -18.52 12.87 -9.36
N ASN A 24 -19.75 12.57 -9.77
CA ASN A 24 -20.85 12.30 -8.84
C ASN A 24 -20.54 11.11 -7.93
N GLU A 25 -20.04 10.02 -8.52
CA GLU A 25 -19.69 8.81 -7.78
C GLU A 25 -18.52 9.06 -6.82
N ALA A 26 -17.45 9.70 -7.29
CA ALA A 26 -16.30 10.00 -6.45
C ALA A 26 -16.66 10.95 -5.29
N GLN A 27 -17.60 11.88 -5.50
CA GLN A 27 -18.15 12.71 -4.43
C GLN A 27 -18.99 11.91 -3.43
N ALA A 28 -19.79 10.93 -3.90
CA ALA A 28 -20.57 10.04 -3.04
C ALA A 28 -19.66 9.20 -2.15
N ILE A 29 -18.69 8.49 -2.74
CA ILE A 29 -17.68 7.69 -2.03
C ILE A 29 -16.96 8.54 -0.97
N TYR A 30 -16.55 9.77 -1.32
CA TYR A 30 -15.89 10.66 -0.36
C TYR A 30 -16.78 10.98 0.85
N ARG A 31 -18.06 11.31 0.64
CA ARG A 31 -18.99 11.65 1.73
C ARG A 31 -19.28 10.46 2.63
N GLU A 32 -19.30 9.25 2.08
CA GLU A 32 -19.64 8.03 2.81
C GLU A 32 -18.47 7.45 3.59
N ASN A 33 -17.22 7.79 3.22
CA ASN A 33 -16.02 7.14 3.75
C ASN A 33 -15.01 8.09 4.42
N PHE A 34 -15.22 9.41 4.36
CA PHE A 34 -14.34 10.39 5.02
C PHE A 34 -15.16 11.29 5.93
N PHE A 35 -14.74 11.38 7.19
CA PHE A 35 -15.39 12.21 8.22
C PHE A 35 -14.39 13.23 8.78
N PRO A 36 -14.10 14.31 8.04
CA PRO A 36 -13.07 15.30 8.42
C PRO A 36 -13.32 15.95 9.78
N GLU A 37 -14.59 16.14 10.15
CA GLU A 37 -15.01 16.82 11.38
C GLU A 37 -14.57 16.05 12.62
N VAL A 38 -14.50 14.72 12.54
CA VAL A 38 -14.04 13.83 13.60
C VAL A 38 -12.66 13.24 13.32
N LYS A 39 -11.95 13.77 12.31
CA LYS A 39 -10.61 13.32 11.88
C LYS A 39 -10.53 11.82 11.60
N ALA A 40 -11.63 11.21 11.17
CA ALA A 40 -11.67 9.80 10.83
C ALA A 40 -11.56 9.62 9.31
N ASP A 41 -10.48 8.96 8.90
CA ASP A 41 -10.29 8.46 7.54
C ASP A 41 -9.51 7.13 7.55
N TRP A 42 -9.27 6.57 6.37
CA TRP A 42 -8.61 5.28 6.21
C TRP A 42 -7.17 5.25 6.79
N ARG A 43 -6.50 6.41 6.99
CA ARG A 43 -5.17 6.47 7.63
C ARG A 43 -5.25 6.20 9.13
N THR A 44 -6.38 6.52 9.73
CA THR A 44 -6.64 6.33 11.17
C THR A 44 -7.21 4.95 11.50
N HIS A 45 -7.60 4.17 10.49
CA HIS A 45 -8.16 2.82 10.61
C HIS A 45 -7.34 1.83 9.77
N PRO A 46 -6.09 1.55 10.17
CA PRO A 46 -5.24 0.62 9.44
C PRO A 46 -5.85 -0.78 9.41
N ASP A 47 -5.81 -1.41 8.25
CA ASP A 47 -6.02 -2.84 8.13
C ASP A 47 -4.67 -3.57 8.27
N PHE A 48 -4.61 -4.55 9.17
CA PHE A 48 -3.40 -5.29 9.49
C PHE A 48 -3.33 -6.66 8.81
N VAL A 49 -4.21 -6.96 7.85
CA VAL A 49 -4.19 -8.21 7.07
C VAL A 49 -2.93 -8.33 6.22
N GLY A 50 -2.36 -7.21 5.75
CA GLY A 50 -1.14 -7.18 4.93
C GLY A 50 -0.10 -6.18 5.43
N HIS A 51 1.09 -6.21 4.81
CA HIS A 51 2.23 -5.36 5.20
C HIS A 51 2.66 -4.33 4.13
N LYS A 52 1.87 -4.16 3.05
CA LYS A 52 2.17 -3.18 2.00
C LYS A 52 1.75 -1.77 2.43
N ASN A 53 0.45 -1.60 2.70
CA ASN A 53 -0.11 -0.28 2.98
C ASN A 53 -0.01 0.14 4.45
N TRP A 54 0.12 -0.85 5.33
CA TRP A 54 0.24 -0.72 6.78
C TRP A 54 1.27 -1.74 7.27
N ASN A 55 1.70 -1.65 8.52
CA ASN A 55 2.75 -2.54 9.06
C ASN A 55 2.31 -4.01 9.22
N GLY A 56 1.00 -4.31 9.23
CA GLY A 56 0.49 -5.67 9.46
C GLY A 56 1.16 -6.38 10.64
N CYS A 57 1.61 -7.61 10.41
CA CYS A 57 2.35 -8.43 11.37
C CYS A 57 3.69 -7.81 11.81
N PHE A 58 4.35 -7.01 10.96
CA PHE A 58 5.64 -6.38 11.28
C PHE A 58 5.54 -5.38 12.43
N ARG A 59 4.32 -4.94 12.79
CA ARG A 59 4.09 -4.13 13.99
C ARG A 59 4.62 -4.79 15.27
N CYS A 60 4.75 -6.12 15.30
CA CYS A 60 5.42 -6.87 16.36
C CYS A 60 6.65 -7.65 15.85
N HIS A 61 6.67 -8.04 14.58
CA HIS A 61 7.67 -8.95 14.00
C HIS A 61 8.85 -8.26 13.27
N ASP A 62 9.07 -6.96 13.49
CA ASP A 62 10.18 -6.21 12.88
C ASP A 62 11.54 -6.45 13.56
N GLY A 63 11.60 -7.28 14.60
CA GLY A 63 12.81 -7.56 15.37
C GLY A 63 13.13 -6.50 16.43
N LYS A 64 12.32 -5.44 16.57
CA LYS A 64 12.52 -4.40 17.61
C LYS A 64 11.94 -4.78 18.97
N HIS A 65 11.07 -5.78 19.01
CA HIS A 65 10.57 -6.36 20.26
C HIS A 65 11.59 -7.38 20.77
N VAL A 66 12.45 -6.94 21.70
CA VAL A 66 13.56 -7.72 22.25
C VAL A 66 13.24 -8.15 23.68
N ALA A 67 13.61 -9.39 24.04
CA ALA A 67 13.53 -9.87 25.42
C ALA A 67 14.41 -9.01 26.35
N ALA A 68 14.07 -8.98 27.64
CA ALA A 68 14.78 -8.16 28.63
C ALA A 68 16.29 -8.51 28.75
N ASP A 69 16.66 -9.75 28.44
CA ASP A 69 18.04 -10.22 28.44
C ASP A 69 18.78 -9.99 27.11
N GLY A 70 18.11 -9.43 26.12
CA GLY A 70 18.67 -9.13 24.79
C GLY A 70 18.86 -10.33 23.88
N LYS A 71 18.54 -11.56 24.31
CA LYS A 71 18.93 -12.79 23.57
C LYS A 71 17.97 -13.20 22.48
N MET A 72 16.74 -12.67 22.51
CA MET A 72 15.70 -13.01 21.56
C MET A 72 14.99 -11.76 21.09
N SER A 73 14.59 -11.74 19.82
CA SER A 73 13.67 -10.75 19.29
C SER A 73 12.56 -11.41 18.48
N ILE A 74 11.41 -10.75 18.41
CA ILE A 74 10.29 -11.20 17.57
C ILE A 74 10.58 -10.72 16.15
N LYS A 75 11.23 -11.56 15.33
CA LYS A 75 11.58 -11.27 13.93
C LYS A 75 10.83 -12.19 12.97
N ALA A 76 10.19 -11.61 11.96
CA ALA A 76 9.67 -12.28 10.76
C ALA A 76 9.55 -11.28 9.60
N SER A 77 10.52 -10.36 9.49
CA SER A 77 10.51 -9.27 8.50
C SER A 77 11.14 -9.63 7.16
N ASP A 78 11.74 -10.83 7.05
CA ASP A 78 12.25 -11.34 5.78
C ASP A 78 11.06 -11.78 4.89
N CYS A 79 11.08 -11.41 3.61
CA CYS A 79 10.01 -11.73 2.65
C CYS A 79 9.69 -13.23 2.62
N ARG A 80 10.72 -14.08 2.72
CA ARG A 80 10.60 -15.54 2.69
C ARG A 80 10.04 -16.13 3.97
N SER A 81 9.88 -15.33 5.03
CA SER A 81 9.18 -15.75 6.25
C SER A 81 7.70 -16.06 5.98
N CYS A 82 7.11 -15.39 4.98
CA CYS A 82 5.68 -15.49 4.66
C CYS A 82 5.39 -15.79 3.19
N HIS A 83 6.30 -15.45 2.27
CA HIS A 83 6.08 -15.56 0.83
C HIS A 83 7.08 -16.50 0.16
N LEU A 84 6.59 -17.21 -0.85
CA LEU A 84 7.43 -17.87 -1.86
C LEU A 84 7.17 -17.19 -3.20
N ILE A 85 8.02 -16.24 -3.58
CA ILE A 85 7.82 -15.42 -4.79
C ILE A 85 8.23 -16.24 -6.02
N LEU A 86 7.27 -16.86 -6.68
CA LEU A 86 7.55 -17.72 -7.84
C LEU A 86 7.88 -16.92 -9.11
N ALA A 87 7.28 -15.75 -9.29
CA ALA A 87 7.54 -14.81 -10.37
C ALA A 87 7.11 -13.39 -9.93
N GLN A 88 7.67 -12.36 -10.56
CA GLN A 88 7.37 -10.95 -10.26
C GLN A 88 7.69 -10.08 -11.49
N GLY A 89 7.25 -8.82 -11.48
CA GLY A 89 7.42 -7.89 -12.60
C GLY A 89 6.21 -7.85 -13.54
N SER A 90 6.44 -7.52 -14.82
CA SER A 90 5.38 -7.41 -15.84
C SER A 90 5.84 -7.99 -17.18
N GLY A 91 4.87 -8.34 -18.04
CA GLY A 91 5.16 -8.90 -19.37
C GLY A 91 5.98 -10.19 -19.29
N GLU A 92 7.05 -10.26 -20.08
CA GLU A 92 7.91 -11.45 -20.18
C GLU A 92 8.64 -11.79 -18.87
N ALA A 93 8.82 -10.82 -17.96
CA ALA A 93 9.39 -11.09 -16.63
C ALA A 93 8.56 -12.10 -15.82
N LEU A 94 7.23 -12.15 -16.03
CA LEU A 94 6.37 -13.12 -15.36
C LEU A 94 6.60 -14.56 -15.83
N ASN A 95 7.24 -14.77 -16.98
CA ASN A 95 7.61 -16.10 -17.47
C ASN A 95 8.84 -16.68 -16.74
N GLN A 96 9.59 -15.86 -15.98
CA GLN A 96 10.77 -16.27 -15.25
C GLN A 96 10.39 -16.92 -13.92
N ILE A 97 9.79 -18.11 -13.99
CA ILE A 97 9.33 -18.84 -12.80
C ILE A 97 10.50 -19.52 -12.08
N ASN A 98 10.56 -19.35 -10.76
CA ASN A 98 11.51 -20.04 -9.88
C ASN A 98 10.79 -20.75 -8.74
N ALA A 99 10.74 -22.08 -8.79
CA ALA A 99 10.10 -22.91 -7.77
C ALA A 99 10.75 -22.83 -6.37
N LYS A 100 12.01 -22.37 -6.28
CA LYS A 100 12.70 -22.13 -5.00
C LYS A 100 12.43 -20.73 -4.43
N GLY A 101 11.71 -19.89 -5.19
CA GLY A 101 11.40 -18.52 -4.86
C GLY A 101 12.51 -17.54 -5.23
N HIS A 102 12.12 -16.36 -5.68
CA HIS A 102 12.97 -15.20 -5.92
C HIS A 102 13.08 -14.32 -4.69
N ASP A 103 14.12 -13.50 -4.64
CA ASP A 103 14.18 -12.34 -3.74
C ASP A 103 13.25 -11.25 -4.27
N PHE A 104 12.59 -10.52 -3.37
CA PHE A 104 11.67 -9.46 -3.78
C PHE A 104 12.41 -8.30 -4.45
N VAL A 105 11.84 -7.74 -5.51
CA VAL A 105 12.29 -6.48 -6.11
C VAL A 105 11.17 -5.45 -6.11
N HIS A 106 11.51 -4.21 -5.77
CA HIS A 106 10.61 -3.07 -5.92
C HIS A 106 10.71 -2.52 -7.35
N ILE A 107 9.57 -2.11 -7.94
CA ILE A 107 9.49 -1.71 -9.36
C ILE A 107 10.40 -0.53 -9.75
N ASP A 108 10.67 0.37 -8.81
CA ASP A 108 11.36 1.64 -9.05
C ASP A 108 12.61 1.85 -8.16
N ALA A 109 13.11 0.79 -7.51
CA ALA A 109 14.19 0.93 -6.53
C ALA A 109 15.12 -0.27 -6.46
N GLU A 110 16.43 0.01 -6.35
CA GLU A 110 17.50 -0.93 -5.96
C GLU A 110 17.52 -1.17 -4.43
N TYR A 111 16.46 -0.76 -3.71
CA TYR A 111 16.43 -0.71 -2.25
C TYR A 111 15.62 -1.89 -1.68
N SER A 112 16.32 -2.83 -1.05
CA SER A 112 15.75 -4.05 -0.45
C SER A 112 15.31 -3.90 1.02
N GLU A 113 15.51 -2.74 1.64
CA GLU A 113 15.53 -2.61 3.12
C GLU A 113 14.44 -1.69 3.72
N PHE A 114 13.54 -1.08 2.94
CA PHE A 114 12.51 -0.17 3.47
C PHE A 114 11.19 -0.86 3.81
N SER A 115 10.48 -0.34 4.82
CA SER A 115 9.09 -0.73 5.04
C SER A 115 8.22 -0.16 3.94
N CYS A 116 7.51 -1.02 3.22
CA CYS A 116 6.61 -0.66 2.12
C CYS A 116 5.65 0.48 2.52
N SER A 117 5.15 0.46 3.76
CA SER A 117 4.15 1.40 4.28
C SER A 117 4.68 2.81 4.49
N GLU A 118 5.99 3.04 4.45
CA GLU A 118 6.57 4.39 4.51
C GLU A 118 6.20 5.20 3.26
N CYS A 119 6.22 4.55 2.09
CA CYS A 119 5.79 5.15 0.83
C CYS A 119 4.32 4.82 0.54
N HIS A 120 3.97 3.53 0.62
CA HIS A 120 2.63 2.99 0.39
C HIS A 120 1.71 3.30 1.56
N THR A 121 1.42 4.57 1.77
CA THR A 121 0.56 4.97 2.86
C THR A 121 -0.91 4.74 2.56
N GLY A 122 -1.35 4.34 1.36
CA GLY A 122 -2.75 4.32 0.93
C GLY A 122 -3.24 5.63 0.26
N GLY A 123 -2.38 6.66 0.27
CA GLY A 123 -2.57 7.90 -0.49
C GLY A 123 -1.91 7.88 -1.86
N ILE A 124 -1.94 9.02 -2.56
CA ILE A 124 -1.16 9.22 -3.78
C ILE A 124 0.32 9.08 -3.44
N GLN A 125 0.97 8.14 -4.10
CA GLN A 125 2.39 7.87 -4.00
C GLN A 125 3.13 9.00 -4.71
N LYS A 126 4.10 9.63 -4.03
CA LYS A 126 4.92 10.71 -4.61
C LYS A 126 6.19 10.14 -5.21
#